data_AF-A0A1E3WN84-F1
#
_entry.id   AF-A0A1E3WN84-F1
#
_cell.length_a   1.000
_cell.length_b   1.000
_cell.length_c   1.000
_cell.angle_alpha   90.00
_cell.angle_beta   90.00
_cell.angle_gamma   90.00
#
_symmetry.space_group_name_H-M   'P 1'
#
loop_
_entity.id
_entity.type
_entity.pdbx_description
1 polymer ?
#
loop_
_entity_poly.entity_id
_entity_poly.type
_entity_poly.pdbx_seq_one_letter_code
_entity_poly.pdbx_strand_id
1 'polypeptide(L)'
;MMRLKLAVLLLVQRCGAALHLAPRCILPKDSWQTANWLRGVLLNFSWVVSLTGGIALPAQALDLPAIYQQHLAEKPVGRYEQGGYLFIITQAQCSDESKHAGTAQGKIAEAAFYAQLAEEVQTRTVRIAPHAVVPLTLARLAEQALIRAQVSSVNIRHQKVADVRLPNCVKRQVRAVSIDSFASQPTLISATQVEQKAGELLVAMLQKHQYSQLMTVFAEPVEQSSSASNIVSEPSEFSVLYQLFELLSASDSRTWQAPNQIEQMRDSYDINGVLAAVKSYQGMLYANVLSMNKLAADTFYQQANSLFKQGVNPELIEQKLSLSLNADPQHTQSWKLLSSLFRAINPDEAVYAAKQYFIHSEASFSAWVSLFKALEPSSPAQAQAIQILMRYVAQSTELTAWEIKQIKG
;
A
#
# COMPACT_ATOMS: atom_id res chain seq x y z
N MET A 1 -65.77 14.04 36.06
CA MET A 1 -64.60 14.34 35.20
C MET A 1 -63.65 13.13 34.98
N MET A 2 -64.17 11.89 34.97
CA MET A 2 -63.34 10.67 34.93
C MET A 2 -63.68 9.71 33.76
N ARG A 3 -64.66 10.05 32.90
CA ARG A 3 -65.07 9.23 31.75
C ARG A 3 -64.56 9.71 30.38
N LEU A 4 -63.91 10.88 30.30
CA LEU A 4 -63.35 11.41 29.04
C LEU A 4 -61.90 10.94 28.79
N LYS A 5 -61.14 10.66 29.86
CA LYS A 5 -59.73 10.19 29.75
C LYS A 5 -59.60 8.77 29.20
N LEU A 6 -60.63 7.93 29.34
CA LEU A 6 -60.60 6.53 28.86
C LEU A 6 -60.89 6.43 27.35
N ALA A 7 -61.67 7.35 26.78
CA ALA A 7 -62.00 7.37 25.35
C ALA A 7 -60.84 7.90 24.48
N VAL A 8 -60.03 8.81 25.01
CA VAL A 8 -58.83 9.36 24.33
C VAL A 8 -57.68 8.34 24.30
N LEU A 9 -57.54 7.51 25.35
CA LEU A 9 -56.53 6.45 25.40
C LEU A 9 -56.82 5.31 24.40
N LEU A 10 -58.09 4.99 24.15
CA LEU A 10 -58.50 3.96 23.19
C LEU A 10 -58.41 4.40 21.72
N LEU A 11 -58.42 5.71 21.44
CA LEU A 11 -58.28 6.26 20.08
C LEU A 11 -56.81 6.40 19.64
N VAL A 12 -55.89 6.67 20.58
CA VAL A 12 -54.45 6.78 20.28
C VAL A 12 -53.79 5.41 20.08
N GLN A 13 -54.33 4.34 20.69
CA GLN A 13 -53.83 2.98 20.49
C GLN A 13 -54.23 2.33 19.15
N ARG A 14 -55.20 2.90 18.40
CA ARG A 14 -55.66 2.32 17.11
C ARG A 14 -55.15 3.03 15.86
N CYS A 15 -54.43 4.15 15.97
CA CYS A 15 -53.87 4.86 14.81
C CYS A 15 -52.33 4.86 14.73
N GLY A 16 -51.62 4.29 15.70
CA GLY A 16 -50.15 4.19 15.67
C GLY A 16 -49.59 3.03 14.84
N ALA A 17 -50.42 2.07 14.42
CA ALA A 17 -49.99 0.84 13.73
C ALA A 17 -50.21 0.83 12.22
N ALA A 18 -50.54 1.98 11.60
CA ALA A 18 -50.80 2.07 10.16
C ALA A 18 -50.13 3.31 9.57
N LEU A 19 -48.79 3.32 9.56
CA LEU A 19 -47.97 4.26 8.80
C LEU A 19 -47.16 3.51 7.74
N HIS A 20 -47.87 2.68 6.97
CA HIS A 20 -47.48 2.27 5.62
C HIS A 20 -48.72 2.46 4.72
N LEU A 21 -48.50 3.12 3.58
CA LEU A 21 -49.43 3.41 2.46
C LEU A 21 -50.18 4.75 2.52
N ALA A 22 -49.56 5.76 1.90
CA ALA A 22 -50.07 6.58 0.76
C ALA A 22 -51.46 7.31 0.88
N PRO A 23 -51.77 8.27 -0.02
CA PRO A 23 -52.19 9.62 0.35
C PRO A 23 -53.69 9.89 0.13
N ARG A 24 -54.15 11.07 0.60
CA ARG A 24 -55.46 11.72 0.37
C ARG A 24 -56.54 11.41 1.41
N CYS A 25 -56.65 12.29 2.41
CA CYS A 25 -57.95 12.68 2.95
C CYS A 25 -58.15 14.17 2.69
N ILE A 26 -59.07 14.44 1.76
CA ILE A 26 -59.59 15.76 1.43
C ILE A 26 -60.53 16.18 2.57
N LEU A 27 -60.26 17.34 3.17
CA LEU A 27 -61.07 17.95 4.23
C LEU A 27 -62.40 18.47 3.67
N PRO A 28 -63.56 18.12 4.26
CA PRO A 28 -64.80 18.83 4.01
C PRO A 28 -64.83 20.16 4.76
N LYS A 29 -65.38 21.13 4.06
CA LYS A 29 -65.38 22.57 4.31
C LYS A 29 -66.46 22.91 5.35
N ASP A 30 -66.20 22.69 6.65
CA ASP A 30 -66.99 23.27 7.76
C ASP A 30 -66.34 23.05 9.15
N SER A 31 -65.09 23.49 9.32
CA SER A 31 -64.41 23.42 10.63
C SER A 31 -63.44 24.59 10.88
N TRP A 32 -63.80 25.78 10.41
CA TRP A 32 -62.96 26.99 10.55
C TRP A 32 -63.25 27.84 11.80
N GLN A 33 -64.35 27.60 12.52
CA GLN A 33 -64.69 28.35 13.74
C GLN A 33 -64.31 27.65 15.05
N THR A 34 -64.08 26.33 15.05
CA THR A 34 -63.61 25.59 16.23
C THR A 34 -62.07 25.55 16.37
N ALA A 35 -61.32 25.85 15.30
CA ALA A 35 -59.86 25.88 15.32
C ALA A 35 -59.27 27.16 15.97
N ASN A 36 -60.01 28.27 16.00
CA ASN A 36 -59.52 29.53 16.58
C ASN A 36 -59.73 29.62 18.10
N TRP A 37 -60.70 28.87 18.66
CA TRP A 37 -60.88 28.82 20.12
C TRP A 37 -59.84 27.94 20.82
N LEU A 38 -59.41 26.84 20.18
CA LEU A 38 -58.34 25.97 20.69
C LEU A 38 -56.93 26.59 20.57
N ARG A 39 -56.70 27.50 19.62
CA ARG A 39 -55.44 28.28 19.53
C ARG A 39 -55.29 29.31 20.65
N GLY A 40 -56.38 29.90 21.15
CA GLY A 40 -56.34 30.87 22.25
C GLY A 40 -56.11 30.25 23.64
N VAL A 41 -56.53 29.00 23.85
CA VAL A 41 -56.40 28.30 25.14
C VAL A 41 -55.05 27.59 25.30
N LEU A 42 -54.43 27.13 24.21
CA LEU A 42 -53.11 26.47 24.26
C LEU A 42 -51.92 27.44 24.34
N LEU A 43 -52.08 28.70 23.91
CA LEU A 43 -51.03 29.73 24.01
C LEU A 43 -50.96 30.42 25.38
N ASN A 44 -51.98 30.30 26.23
CA ASN A 44 -51.97 30.84 27.60
C ASN A 44 -51.54 29.82 28.67
N PHE A 45 -51.51 28.52 28.35
CA PHE A 45 -50.98 27.49 29.26
C PHE A 45 -49.46 27.26 29.13
N SER A 46 -48.82 27.83 28.11
CA SER A 46 -47.38 27.71 27.89
C SER A 46 -46.54 28.74 28.67
N TRP A 47 -47.17 29.73 29.33
CA TRP A 47 -46.47 30.78 30.08
C TRP A 47 -46.50 30.62 31.61
N VAL A 48 -47.29 29.68 32.16
CA VAL A 48 -47.46 29.53 33.62
C VAL A 48 -46.70 28.32 34.21
N VAL A 49 -46.02 27.51 33.40
CA VAL A 49 -45.14 26.42 33.90
C VAL A 49 -43.67 26.85 34.04
N SER A 50 -43.32 28.09 33.68
CA SER A 50 -41.95 28.63 33.84
C SER A 50 -41.60 29.16 35.24
N LEU A 51 -42.40 28.88 36.28
CA LEU A 51 -42.16 29.40 37.64
C LEU A 51 -42.19 28.35 38.77
N THR A 52 -42.06 27.06 38.44
CA THR A 52 -41.74 26.04 39.45
C THR A 52 -40.60 25.15 39.00
N GLY A 53 -39.38 25.58 39.35
CA GLY A 53 -38.33 24.69 39.86
C GLY A 53 -38.08 23.37 39.15
N GLY A 54 -37.96 23.37 37.82
CA GLY A 54 -37.20 22.35 37.12
C GLY A 54 -35.72 22.73 37.25
N ILE A 55 -35.01 22.16 38.23
CA ILE A 55 -33.55 22.13 38.20
C ILE A 55 -33.17 21.31 36.97
N ALA A 56 -33.07 21.97 35.82
CA ALA A 56 -32.23 21.48 34.74
C ALA A 56 -30.83 21.50 35.33
N LEU A 57 -30.40 20.34 35.85
CA LEU A 57 -28.99 20.10 36.12
C LEU A 57 -28.27 20.53 34.84
N PRO A 58 -27.37 21.52 34.90
CA PRO A 58 -26.52 21.78 33.74
C PRO A 58 -25.88 20.44 33.42
N ALA A 59 -25.91 20.01 32.15
CA ALA A 59 -25.04 18.93 31.71
C ALA A 59 -23.64 19.34 32.18
N GLN A 60 -23.15 18.69 33.25
CA GLN A 60 -21.89 19.06 33.86
C GLN A 60 -20.85 18.87 32.76
N ALA A 61 -20.27 19.96 32.28
CA ALA A 61 -19.10 19.89 31.43
C ALA A 61 -18.07 19.09 32.23
N LEU A 62 -17.75 17.89 31.75
CA LEU A 62 -16.86 16.98 32.45
C LEU A 62 -15.51 17.69 32.66
N ASP A 63 -15.12 17.92 33.91
CA ASP A 63 -13.87 18.61 34.24
C ASP A 63 -12.68 17.65 34.05
N LEU A 64 -12.12 17.66 32.84
CA LEU A 64 -10.98 16.82 32.47
C LEU A 64 -9.76 17.01 33.39
N PRO A 65 -9.39 18.25 33.79
CA PRO A 65 -8.44 18.48 34.88
C PRO A 65 -8.76 17.73 36.17
N ALA A 66 -10.02 17.78 36.65
CA ALA A 66 -10.41 17.06 37.87
C ALA A 66 -10.28 15.53 37.72
N ILE A 67 -10.71 14.98 36.58
CA ILE A 67 -10.57 13.54 36.28
C ILE A 67 -9.09 13.13 36.27
N TYR A 68 -8.25 13.93 35.62
CA TYR A 68 -6.82 13.68 35.60
C TYR A 68 -6.20 13.71 37.00
N GLN A 69 -6.51 14.73 37.80
CA GLN A 69 -5.97 14.88 39.16
C GLN A 69 -6.40 13.74 40.09
N GLN A 70 -7.67 13.33 40.02
CA GLN A 70 -8.22 12.32 40.91
C GLN A 70 -7.80 10.89 40.55
N HIS A 71 -7.56 10.59 39.27
CA HIS A 71 -7.38 9.20 38.80
C HIS A 71 -6.04 8.91 38.12
N LEU A 72 -5.39 9.91 37.51
CA LEU A 72 -4.29 9.69 36.54
C LEU A 72 -3.01 10.47 36.85
N ALA A 73 -3.01 11.38 37.83
CA ALA A 73 -1.84 12.21 38.15
C ALA A 73 -0.60 11.41 38.54
N GLU A 74 -0.78 10.32 39.29
CA GLU A 74 0.29 9.44 39.76
C GLU A 74 0.69 8.36 38.74
N LYS A 75 -0.06 8.20 37.64
CA LYS A 75 0.24 7.19 36.62
C LYS A 75 1.52 7.54 35.85
N PRO A 76 2.29 6.57 35.34
CA PRO A 76 3.45 6.83 34.49
C PRO A 76 3.03 7.37 33.11
N VAL A 77 4.02 7.77 32.31
CA VAL A 77 3.86 8.09 30.87
C VAL A 77 3.10 6.96 30.18
N GLY A 78 2.12 7.31 29.36
CA GLY A 78 1.29 6.31 28.69
C GLY A 78 -0.11 6.82 28.34
N ARG A 79 -0.96 5.85 28.00
CA ARG A 79 -2.31 6.04 27.47
C ARG A 79 -3.31 5.45 28.44
N TYR A 80 -4.32 6.22 28.84
CA TYR A 80 -5.31 5.80 29.84
C TYR A 80 -6.70 6.25 29.43
N GLU A 81 -7.65 5.33 29.41
CA GLU A 81 -9.07 5.66 29.21
C GLU A 81 -9.74 5.91 30.55
N GLN A 82 -10.41 7.06 30.69
CA GLN A 82 -11.18 7.39 31.88
C GLN A 82 -12.33 8.34 31.51
N GLY A 83 -13.54 8.06 31.99
CA GLY A 83 -14.69 8.96 31.85
C GLY A 83 -15.09 9.28 30.41
N GLY A 84 -14.85 8.37 29.45
CA GLY A 84 -15.14 8.60 28.03
C GLY A 84 -14.03 9.34 27.26
N TYR A 85 -12.87 9.54 27.88
CA TYR A 85 -11.72 10.20 27.27
C TYR A 85 -10.48 9.32 27.31
N LEU A 86 -9.68 9.42 26.25
CA LEU A 86 -8.32 8.92 26.20
C LEU A 86 -7.36 10.03 26.65
N PHE A 87 -6.70 9.82 27.78
CA PHE A 87 -5.63 10.68 28.29
C PHE A 87 -4.29 10.16 27.81
N ILE A 88 -3.52 11.02 27.15
CA ILE A 88 -2.16 10.75 26.71
C ILE A 88 -1.22 11.59 27.57
N ILE A 89 -0.38 10.89 28.35
CA ILE A 89 0.56 11.47 29.30
C ILE A 89 1.97 11.35 28.72
N THR A 90 2.61 12.48 28.45
CA THR A 90 4.00 12.53 27.96
C THR A 90 4.91 13.28 28.92
N GLN A 91 6.20 12.97 28.89
CA GLN A 91 7.23 13.65 29.67
C GLN A 91 8.43 13.99 28.78
N ALA A 92 9.05 15.13 29.02
CA ALA A 92 10.31 15.52 28.41
C ALA A 92 11.22 16.18 29.46
N GLN A 93 12.51 15.85 29.43
CA GLN A 93 13.50 16.49 30.30
C GLN A 93 13.65 17.96 29.88
N CYS A 94 13.72 18.86 30.87
CA CYS A 94 14.12 20.23 30.59
C CYS A 94 15.55 20.24 30.06
N SER A 95 15.86 21.15 29.15
CA SER A 95 17.22 21.70 29.11
C SER A 95 17.22 22.99 29.91
N ASP A 96 18.38 23.37 30.45
CA ASP A 96 18.53 24.49 31.39
C ASP A 96 18.20 25.88 30.83
N GLU A 97 17.75 25.97 29.57
CA GLU A 97 17.46 27.22 28.90
C GLU A 97 15.96 27.36 28.57
N SER A 98 15.36 28.37 29.22
CA SER A 98 14.15 29.13 28.86
C SER A 98 12.83 28.85 29.62
N LYS A 99 12.25 29.97 30.08
CA LYS A 99 11.01 30.15 30.88
C LYS A 99 9.73 30.29 30.03
N HIS A 100 9.78 30.10 28.70
CA HIS A 100 8.69 30.46 27.79
C HIS A 100 7.97 29.22 27.20
N ALA A 101 6.81 29.43 26.57
CA ALA A 101 6.12 28.41 25.77
C ALA A 101 6.75 28.33 24.37
N GLY A 102 6.75 27.15 23.73
CA GLY A 102 7.32 26.93 22.39
C GLY A 102 8.79 26.47 22.35
N THR A 103 9.34 26.08 23.51
CA THR A 103 10.72 25.62 23.66
C THR A 103 10.94 24.26 23.00
N ALA A 104 12.20 23.90 22.70
CA ALA A 104 12.55 22.61 22.09
C ALA A 104 11.96 21.41 22.86
N GLN A 105 11.87 21.49 24.20
CA GLN A 105 11.31 20.44 25.03
C GLN A 105 9.78 20.36 24.93
N GLY A 106 9.11 21.50 24.76
CA GLY A 106 7.68 21.55 24.44
C GLY A 106 7.38 20.84 23.12
N LYS A 107 8.23 21.04 22.11
CA LYS A 107 8.11 20.39 20.80
C LYS A 107 8.38 18.88 20.86
N ILE A 108 9.34 18.43 21.68
CA ILE A 108 9.63 17.00 21.88
C ILE A 108 8.43 16.30 22.56
N ALA A 109 7.89 16.87 23.64
CA ALA A 109 6.72 16.30 24.33
C ALA A 109 5.47 16.32 23.43
N GLU A 110 5.32 17.34 22.58
CA GLU A 110 4.26 17.44 21.60
C GLU A 110 4.41 16.41 20.46
N ALA A 111 5.63 16.20 19.95
CA ALA A 111 5.92 15.16 18.97
C ALA A 111 5.61 13.76 19.54
N ALA A 112 6.01 13.50 20.79
CA ALA A 112 5.68 12.25 21.48
C ALA A 112 4.17 12.07 21.64
N PHE A 113 3.43 13.15 21.92
CA PHE A 113 1.96 13.10 21.96
C PHE A 113 1.36 12.74 20.61
N TYR A 114 1.76 13.42 19.53
CA TYR A 114 1.21 13.15 18.20
C TYR A 114 1.60 11.76 17.69
N ALA A 115 2.76 11.23 18.06
CA ALA A 115 3.14 9.86 17.76
C ALA A 115 2.20 8.84 18.43
N GLN A 116 1.93 9.00 19.73
CA GLN A 116 1.00 8.13 20.45
C GLN A 116 -0.45 8.30 19.96
N LEU A 117 -0.86 9.53 19.62
CA LEU A 117 -2.17 9.79 19.06
C LEU A 117 -2.32 9.11 17.69
N ALA A 118 -1.32 9.19 16.82
CA ALA A 118 -1.34 8.55 15.50
C ALA A 118 -1.48 7.03 15.62
N GLU A 119 -0.77 6.40 16.57
CA GLU A 119 -0.89 4.97 16.86
C GLU A 119 -2.32 4.60 17.27
N GLU A 120 -2.93 5.37 18.18
CA GLU A 120 -4.31 5.15 18.63
C GLU A 120 -5.35 5.37 17.53
N VAL A 121 -5.14 6.38 16.68
CA VAL A 121 -6.02 6.58 15.52
C VAL A 121 -5.90 5.40 14.57
N GLN A 122 -4.70 4.94 14.26
CA GLN A 122 -4.50 3.78 13.40
C GLN A 122 -5.18 2.52 13.96
N THR A 123 -4.91 2.16 15.21
CA THR A 123 -5.41 0.91 15.83
C THR A 123 -6.93 0.88 15.98
N ARG A 124 -7.56 2.05 16.20
CA ARG A 124 -9.02 2.17 16.36
C ARG A 124 -9.75 2.43 15.05
N THR A 125 -9.09 2.96 14.03
CA THR A 125 -9.72 3.32 12.76
C THR A 125 -9.61 2.22 11.71
N VAL A 126 -8.52 1.44 11.73
CA VAL A 126 -8.21 0.53 10.61
C VAL A 126 -7.89 -0.88 11.11
N ARG A 127 -8.42 -1.89 10.43
CA ARG A 127 -7.99 -3.28 10.54
C ARG A 127 -7.63 -3.81 9.17
N ILE A 128 -6.53 -4.54 9.06
CA ILE A 128 -6.13 -5.20 7.82
C ILE A 128 -6.55 -6.67 7.90
N ALA A 129 -7.29 -7.14 6.88
CA ALA A 129 -7.59 -8.56 6.75
C ALA A 129 -6.32 -9.35 6.36
N PRO A 130 -6.15 -10.59 6.82
CA PRO A 130 -5.01 -11.42 6.43
C PRO A 130 -4.90 -11.57 4.90
N HIS A 131 -3.69 -11.44 4.36
CA HIS A 131 -3.40 -11.57 2.94
C HIS A 131 -2.06 -12.28 2.70
N ALA A 132 -1.83 -12.74 1.48
CA ALA A 132 -0.61 -13.47 1.07
C ALA A 132 0.27 -12.66 0.10
N VAL A 133 0.21 -11.32 0.15
CA VAL A 133 1.08 -10.46 -0.65
C VAL A 133 2.55 -10.71 -0.29
N VAL A 134 3.34 -11.04 -1.31
CA VAL A 134 4.80 -11.18 -1.24
C VAL A 134 5.43 -10.28 -2.31
N PRO A 135 6.63 -9.71 -2.08
CA PRO A 135 7.42 -9.73 -0.83
C PRO A 135 6.73 -9.00 0.35
N LEU A 136 7.14 -9.30 1.59
CA LEU A 136 6.56 -8.72 2.81
C LEU A 136 6.80 -7.21 2.86
N THR A 137 7.94 -6.73 2.37
CA THR A 137 8.22 -5.29 2.29
C THR A 137 7.21 -4.59 1.38
N LEU A 138 6.83 -5.19 0.24
CA LEU A 138 5.79 -4.64 -0.63
C LEU A 138 4.43 -4.63 0.08
N ALA A 139 4.10 -5.72 0.76
CA ALA A 139 2.86 -5.83 1.53
C ALA A 139 2.75 -4.74 2.60
N ARG A 140 3.82 -4.54 3.39
CA ARG A 140 3.88 -3.50 4.43
C ARG A 140 3.75 -2.09 3.86
N LEU A 141 4.36 -1.81 2.70
CA LEU A 141 4.21 -0.52 2.03
C LEU A 141 2.76 -0.29 1.56
N ALA A 142 2.11 -1.33 1.04
CA ALA A 142 0.70 -1.29 0.64
C ALA A 142 -0.23 -1.03 1.83
N GLU A 143 -0.07 -1.78 2.93
CA GLU A 143 -0.80 -1.58 4.18
C GLU A 143 -0.63 -0.15 4.70
N GLN A 144 0.61 0.34 4.79
CA GLN A 144 0.90 1.70 5.26
C GLN A 144 0.24 2.77 4.40
N ALA A 145 0.22 2.60 3.08
CA ALA A 145 -0.43 3.53 2.16
C ALA A 145 -1.95 3.56 2.39
N LEU A 146 -2.58 2.39 2.57
CA LEU A 146 -4.01 2.26 2.82
C LEU A 146 -4.41 2.81 4.20
N ILE A 147 -3.62 2.50 5.24
CA ILE A 147 -3.79 3.05 6.57
C ILE A 147 -3.72 4.57 6.53
N ARG A 148 -2.70 5.15 5.89
CA ARG A 148 -2.56 6.61 5.76
C ARG A 148 -3.74 7.24 5.04
N ALA A 149 -4.26 6.61 3.98
CA ALA A 149 -5.44 7.10 3.26
C ALA A 149 -6.66 7.15 4.19
N GLN A 150 -6.87 6.12 5.01
CA GLN A 150 -8.01 6.08 5.93
C GLN A 150 -7.83 7.02 7.12
N VAL A 151 -6.66 7.03 7.75
CA VAL A 151 -6.34 7.85 8.93
C VAL A 151 -6.31 9.34 8.60
N SER A 152 -5.85 9.75 7.40
CA SER A 152 -5.79 11.17 7.03
C SER A 152 -7.16 11.84 6.92
N SER A 153 -8.24 11.06 6.78
CA SER A 153 -9.62 11.56 6.82
C SER A 153 -10.14 11.85 8.23
N VAL A 154 -9.44 11.38 9.28
CA VAL A 154 -9.90 11.47 10.66
C VAL A 154 -9.33 12.71 11.35
N ASN A 155 -10.20 13.66 11.67
CA ASN A 155 -9.83 14.86 12.42
C ASN A 155 -10.09 14.67 13.91
N ILE A 156 -9.04 14.32 14.66
CA ILE A 156 -9.13 14.14 16.11
C ILE A 156 -8.85 15.45 16.85
N ARG A 157 -9.88 16.02 17.45
CA ARG A 157 -9.73 17.15 18.38
C ARG A 157 -9.21 16.67 19.72
N HIS A 158 -8.28 17.42 20.29
CA HIS A 158 -7.70 17.13 21.60
C HIS A 158 -7.63 18.39 22.45
N GLN A 159 -7.74 18.23 23.76
CA GLN A 159 -7.68 19.32 24.73
C GLN A 159 -6.46 19.16 25.62
N LYS A 160 -5.72 20.24 25.85
CA LYS A 160 -4.65 20.28 26.85
C LYS A 160 -5.28 20.27 28.25
N VAL A 161 -4.94 19.27 29.04
CA VAL A 161 -5.49 19.06 30.40
C VAL A 161 -4.51 19.51 31.47
N ALA A 162 -3.22 19.17 31.31
CA ALA A 162 -2.20 19.54 32.27
C ALA A 162 -0.85 19.83 31.60
N ASP A 163 -0.08 20.72 32.21
CA ASP A 163 1.31 21.02 31.85
C ASP A 163 2.07 21.40 33.12
N VAL A 164 2.73 20.41 33.70
CA VAL A 164 3.27 20.47 35.07
C VAL A 164 4.78 20.21 35.02
N ARG A 165 5.54 21.01 35.77
CA ARG A 165 6.97 20.77 35.99
C ARG A 165 7.13 19.88 37.22
N LEU A 166 7.68 18.69 37.00
CA LEU A 166 8.03 17.72 38.03
C LEU A 166 9.44 17.98 38.60
N PRO A 167 9.80 17.35 39.75
CA PRO A 167 11.18 17.31 40.24
C PRO A 167 12.18 16.84 39.17
N ASN A 168 13.46 17.21 39.33
CA ASN A 168 14.54 16.91 38.37
C ASN A 168 14.37 17.54 36.98
N CYS A 169 13.57 18.61 36.91
CA CYS A 169 13.27 19.31 35.68
C CYS A 169 12.73 18.37 34.58
N VAL A 170 11.60 17.74 34.86
CA VAL A 170 10.84 17.01 33.84
C VAL A 170 9.54 17.74 33.60
N LYS A 171 9.23 18.06 32.35
CA LYS A 171 7.96 18.64 31.95
C LYS A 171 6.99 17.53 31.59
N ARG A 172 5.88 17.43 32.32
CA ARG A 172 4.80 16.47 32.09
C ARG A 172 3.63 17.19 31.40
N GLN A 173 3.26 16.71 30.23
CA GLN A 173 2.12 17.21 29.47
C GLN A 173 1.03 16.14 29.40
N VAL A 174 -0.21 16.58 29.54
CA VAL A 174 -1.37 15.71 29.43
C VAL A 174 -2.37 16.35 28.49
N ARG A 175 -2.77 15.57 27.49
CA ARG A 175 -3.83 15.93 26.56
C ARG A 175 -4.89 14.84 26.60
N ALA A 176 -6.15 15.24 26.49
CA ALA A 176 -7.28 14.34 26.45
C ALA A 176 -7.98 14.42 25.09
N VAL A 177 -8.48 13.28 24.65
CA VAL A 177 -9.22 13.09 23.41
C VAL A 177 -10.54 12.42 23.76
N SER A 178 -11.66 12.92 23.25
CA SER A 178 -12.94 12.21 23.44
C SER A 178 -12.90 10.89 22.68
N ILE A 179 -13.31 9.78 23.33
CA ILE A 179 -13.35 8.46 22.68
C ILE A 179 -14.32 8.47 21.48
N ASP A 180 -15.38 9.28 21.53
CA ASP A 180 -16.33 9.45 20.42
C ASP A 180 -15.74 10.20 19.22
N SER A 181 -14.54 10.78 19.36
CA SER A 181 -13.81 11.36 18.23
C SER A 181 -13.18 10.29 17.33
N PHE A 182 -13.01 9.07 17.83
CA PHE A 182 -12.53 7.94 17.04
C PHE A 182 -13.68 7.27 16.29
N ALA A 183 -13.35 6.51 15.24
CA ALA A 183 -14.34 5.70 14.56
C ALA A 183 -14.99 4.69 15.53
N SER A 184 -16.32 4.61 15.54
CA SER A 184 -17.07 3.69 16.41
C SER A 184 -16.78 2.22 16.12
N GLN A 185 -16.40 1.91 14.88
CA GLN A 185 -15.88 0.62 14.47
C GLN A 185 -14.71 0.81 13.50
N PRO A 186 -13.64 0.01 13.62
CA PRO A 186 -12.54 0.03 12.66
C PRO A 186 -13.03 -0.34 11.26
N THR A 187 -12.60 0.43 10.27
CA THR A 187 -12.76 0.08 8.86
C THR A 187 -11.90 -1.14 8.55
N LEU A 188 -12.52 -2.22 8.11
CA LEU A 188 -11.81 -3.41 7.65
C LEU A 188 -11.36 -3.24 6.20
N ILE A 189 -10.05 -3.27 6.00
CA ILE A 189 -9.42 -3.30 4.67
C ILE A 189 -9.27 -4.75 4.24
N SER A 190 -9.88 -5.10 3.11
CA SER A 190 -9.87 -6.47 2.60
C SER A 190 -8.51 -6.86 2.02
N ALA A 191 -8.24 -8.16 1.94
CA ALA A 191 -7.02 -8.69 1.32
C ALA A 191 -6.88 -8.19 -0.13
N THR A 192 -7.97 -8.17 -0.89
CA THR A 192 -8.00 -7.67 -2.28
C THR A 192 -7.62 -6.20 -2.38
N GLN A 193 -7.99 -5.36 -1.41
CA GLN A 193 -7.56 -3.96 -1.39
C GLN A 193 -6.06 -3.83 -1.17
N VAL A 194 -5.46 -4.70 -0.34
CA VAL A 194 -4.01 -4.72 -0.13
C VAL A 194 -3.28 -5.23 -1.37
N GLU A 195 -3.77 -6.29 -2.01
CA GLU A 195 -3.22 -6.83 -3.26
C GLU A 195 -3.26 -5.80 -4.38
N GLN A 196 -4.41 -5.13 -4.57
CA GLN A 196 -4.54 -4.06 -5.55
C GLN A 196 -3.54 -2.94 -5.23
N LYS A 197 -3.43 -2.52 -3.97
CA LYS A 197 -2.50 -1.44 -3.61
C LYS A 197 -1.03 -1.83 -3.81
N ALA A 198 -0.68 -3.08 -3.54
CA ALA A 198 0.65 -3.62 -3.82
C ALA A 198 0.96 -3.58 -5.32
N GLY A 199 0.00 -3.97 -6.17
CA GLY A 199 0.08 -3.85 -7.63
C GLY A 199 0.32 -2.40 -8.09
N GLU A 200 -0.49 -1.45 -7.60
CA GLU A 200 -0.35 -0.02 -7.91
C GLU A 200 1.03 0.53 -7.52
N LEU A 201 1.53 0.17 -6.33
CA LEU A 201 2.83 0.61 -5.85
C LEU A 201 3.97 0.05 -6.71
N LEU A 202 3.91 -1.24 -7.07
CA LEU A 202 4.90 -1.87 -7.93
C LEU A 202 4.92 -1.23 -9.33
N VAL A 203 3.74 -1.00 -9.92
CA VAL A 203 3.61 -0.29 -11.21
C VAL A 203 4.23 1.10 -11.12
N ALA A 204 3.92 1.86 -10.06
CA ALA A 204 4.45 3.20 -9.86
C ALA A 204 5.98 3.21 -9.68
N MET A 205 6.55 2.26 -8.94
CA MET A 205 8.00 2.15 -8.76
C MET A 205 8.72 1.84 -10.08
N LEU A 206 8.16 0.92 -10.89
CA LEU A 206 8.70 0.56 -12.20
C LEU A 206 8.66 1.74 -13.17
N GLN A 207 7.51 2.40 -13.30
CA GLN A 207 7.34 3.54 -14.22
C GLN A 207 8.18 4.77 -13.83
N LYS A 208 8.49 4.92 -12.53
CA LYS A 208 9.35 6.01 -12.03
C LYS A 208 10.82 5.61 -11.93
N HIS A 209 11.19 4.42 -12.41
CA HIS A 209 12.56 3.89 -12.36
C HIS A 209 13.17 3.95 -10.94
N GLN A 210 12.37 3.65 -9.91
CA GLN A 210 12.79 3.69 -8.50
C GLN A 210 13.58 2.41 -8.13
N TYR A 211 14.69 2.15 -8.84
CA TYR A 211 15.43 0.90 -8.75
C TYR A 211 15.96 0.59 -7.35
N SER A 212 16.39 1.60 -6.58
CA SER A 212 16.83 1.39 -5.18
C SER A 212 15.69 0.95 -4.25
N GLN A 213 14.47 1.46 -4.47
CA GLN A 213 13.28 1.01 -3.74
C GLN A 213 12.89 -0.41 -4.17
N LEU A 214 12.94 -0.71 -5.47
CA LEU A 214 12.68 -2.06 -5.99
C LEU A 214 13.68 -3.06 -5.43
N MET A 215 14.97 -2.70 -5.39
CA MET A 215 16.02 -3.52 -4.80
C MET A 215 15.72 -3.81 -3.33
N THR A 216 15.29 -2.81 -2.55
CA THR A 216 14.87 -2.99 -1.15
C THR A 216 13.66 -3.91 -1.02
N VAL A 217 12.65 -3.74 -1.88
CA VAL A 217 11.44 -4.59 -1.91
C VAL A 217 11.81 -6.06 -2.16
N PHE A 218 12.76 -6.30 -3.05
CA PHE A 218 13.19 -7.64 -3.44
C PHE A 218 14.42 -8.16 -2.68
N ALA A 219 14.99 -7.40 -1.74
CA ALA A 219 16.16 -7.82 -0.96
C ALA A 219 15.81 -8.86 0.13
N GLU A 220 14.53 -9.09 0.40
CA GLU A 220 14.11 -10.06 1.41
C GLU A 220 14.55 -11.48 1.02
N PRO A 221 15.17 -12.23 1.96
CA PRO A 221 15.44 -13.65 1.75
C PRO A 221 14.11 -14.35 1.47
N VAL A 222 14.07 -15.18 0.43
CA VAL A 222 12.97 -16.13 0.28
C VAL A 222 13.08 -17.09 1.45
N GLU A 223 12.27 -16.91 2.50
CA GLU A 223 12.15 -17.92 3.57
C GLU A 223 11.58 -19.19 2.94
N GLN A 224 12.46 -20.05 2.45
CA GLN A 224 12.10 -21.44 2.17
C GLN A 224 11.83 -22.08 3.52
N SER A 225 10.55 -22.36 3.77
CA SER A 225 10.05 -23.08 4.92
C SER A 225 10.64 -24.50 4.97
N SER A 226 11.85 -24.65 5.51
CA SER A 226 12.34 -25.92 6.04
C SER A 226 13.55 -25.67 6.93
N SER A 227 13.37 -26.02 8.20
CA SER A 227 14.37 -26.13 9.24
C SER A 227 15.71 -26.72 8.77
N ALA A 228 16.77 -25.91 8.79
CA ALA A 228 18.12 -26.27 9.25
C ALA A 228 19.05 -25.04 9.17
N SER A 229 19.92 -24.94 10.17
CA SER A 229 20.97 -23.95 10.39
C SER A 229 21.90 -23.71 9.19
N ASN A 230 22.28 -22.44 9.02
CA ASN A 230 23.17 -21.85 8.00
C ASN A 230 22.47 -21.45 6.69
N ILE A 231 21.51 -20.52 6.79
CA ILE A 231 20.96 -19.82 5.64
C ILE A 231 21.96 -18.74 5.23
N VAL A 232 22.78 -19.02 4.22
CA VAL A 232 23.34 -17.96 3.38
C VAL A 232 22.15 -17.42 2.59
N SER A 233 21.65 -16.25 2.98
CA SER A 233 20.58 -15.57 2.25
C SER A 233 21.15 -15.12 0.91
N GLU A 234 20.98 -15.93 -0.14
CA GLU A 234 21.26 -15.47 -1.49
C GLU A 234 20.29 -14.32 -1.82
N PRO A 235 20.79 -13.17 -2.32
CA PRO A 235 19.92 -12.10 -2.75
C PRO A 235 18.98 -12.64 -3.83
N SER A 236 17.70 -12.28 -3.77
CA SER A 236 16.76 -12.71 -4.79
C SER A 236 17.29 -12.31 -6.18
N GLU A 237 17.00 -13.12 -7.21
CA GLU A 237 17.42 -12.79 -8.58
C GLU A 237 16.95 -11.39 -9.01
N PHE A 238 15.80 -10.93 -8.49
CA PHE A 238 15.28 -9.58 -8.71
C PHE A 238 16.13 -8.50 -8.04
N SER A 239 16.59 -8.73 -6.81
CA SER A 239 17.51 -7.79 -6.16
C SER A 239 18.77 -7.59 -7.00
N VAL A 240 19.32 -8.66 -7.57
CA VAL A 240 20.51 -8.58 -8.45
C VAL A 240 20.20 -7.83 -9.75
N LEU A 241 19.04 -8.10 -10.38
CA LEU A 241 18.59 -7.39 -11.58
C LEU A 241 18.42 -5.88 -11.33
N TYR A 242 17.83 -5.49 -10.20
CA TYR A 242 17.64 -4.08 -9.85
C TYR A 242 18.92 -3.37 -9.41
N GLN A 243 19.84 -4.10 -8.77
CA GLN A 243 21.18 -3.58 -8.50
C GLN A 243 21.92 -3.23 -9.80
N LEU A 244 21.79 -4.07 -10.83
CA LEU A 244 22.37 -3.78 -12.14
C LEU A 244 21.77 -2.51 -12.75
N PHE A 245 20.44 -2.32 -12.68
CA PHE A 245 19.82 -1.07 -13.15
C PHE A 245 20.35 0.17 -12.42
N GLU A 246 20.50 0.09 -11.10
CA GLU A 246 21.07 1.19 -10.31
C GLU A 246 22.50 1.51 -10.77
N LEU A 247 23.35 0.49 -10.93
CA LEU A 247 24.72 0.64 -11.46
C LEU A 247 24.76 1.25 -12.86
N LEU A 248 23.88 0.81 -13.76
CA LEU A 248 23.80 1.33 -15.13
C LEU A 248 23.26 2.77 -15.19
N SER A 249 22.42 3.17 -14.21
CA SER A 249 21.83 4.51 -14.12
C SER A 249 22.73 5.57 -13.48
N ALA A 250 23.74 5.16 -12.70
CA ALA A 250 24.71 6.03 -12.05
C ALA A 250 25.77 6.54 -13.07
N SER A 251 25.36 7.48 -13.91
CA SER A 251 26.07 7.95 -15.10
C SER A 251 27.45 8.63 -14.89
N ASP A 252 27.92 8.81 -13.65
CA ASP A 252 29.17 9.55 -13.35
C ASP A 252 30.41 8.67 -13.12
N SER A 253 30.26 7.34 -13.14
CA SER A 253 31.40 6.41 -13.01
C SER A 253 31.46 5.43 -14.18
N ARG A 254 31.69 5.93 -15.39
CA ARG A 254 32.22 5.09 -16.49
C ARG A 254 33.70 4.74 -16.24
N THR A 255 33.95 4.11 -15.10
CA THR A 255 35.05 3.17 -14.92
C THR A 255 34.42 1.84 -14.56
N TRP A 256 33.57 1.33 -15.44
CA TRP A 256 33.39 -0.12 -15.51
C TRP A 256 34.73 -0.67 -16.00
N GLN A 257 35.59 -1.09 -15.07
CA GLN A 257 36.74 -1.89 -15.42
C GLN A 257 36.21 -3.27 -15.80
N ALA A 258 36.10 -3.46 -17.10
CA ALA A 258 36.40 -4.71 -17.76
C ALA A 258 37.26 -5.61 -16.86
N PRO A 259 36.83 -6.84 -16.54
CA PRO A 259 37.71 -7.82 -15.92
C PRO A 259 39.03 -7.84 -16.72
N ASN A 260 40.18 -7.82 -16.05
CA ASN A 260 41.52 -7.74 -16.64
C ASN A 260 41.88 -8.92 -17.60
N GLN A 261 40.89 -9.69 -18.06
CA GLN A 261 40.95 -10.80 -19.00
C GLN A 261 40.20 -10.52 -20.32
N ILE A 262 39.90 -9.25 -20.65
CA ILE A 262 39.28 -8.89 -21.95
C ILE A 262 40.18 -9.22 -23.16
N GLU A 263 41.47 -9.50 -22.97
CA GLU A 263 42.40 -9.77 -24.08
C GLU A 263 42.17 -11.08 -24.85
N GLN A 264 41.23 -11.94 -24.45
CA GLN A 264 40.88 -13.16 -25.22
C GLN A 264 39.43 -13.21 -25.72
N MET A 265 38.61 -12.19 -25.45
CA MET A 265 37.20 -12.17 -25.85
C MET A 265 36.93 -11.33 -27.12
N ARG A 266 37.92 -11.26 -28.01
CA ARG A 266 37.76 -10.62 -29.32
C ARG A 266 37.16 -11.54 -30.38
N ASP A 267 37.21 -12.85 -30.18
CA ASP A 267 36.53 -13.87 -31.02
C ASP A 267 35.11 -14.21 -30.52
N SER A 268 34.66 -13.61 -29.41
CA SER A 268 33.37 -13.87 -28.76
C SER A 268 32.25 -12.87 -29.12
N TYR A 269 32.28 -12.31 -30.33
CA TYR A 269 31.12 -11.60 -30.92
C TYR A 269 30.09 -12.55 -31.53
N ASP A 270 30.05 -13.78 -31.02
CA ASP A 270 28.99 -14.74 -31.26
C ASP A 270 28.19 -14.81 -29.96
N ILE A 271 26.91 -14.44 -29.99
CA ILE A 271 26.04 -14.63 -28.84
C ILE A 271 26.06 -16.07 -28.33
N ASN A 272 26.35 -17.06 -29.19
CA ASN A 272 26.53 -18.45 -28.76
C ASN A 272 27.79 -18.62 -27.91
N GLY A 273 28.86 -17.89 -28.21
CA GLY A 273 30.05 -17.78 -27.36
C GLY A 273 29.76 -17.08 -26.04
N VAL A 274 28.91 -16.05 -26.05
CA VAL A 274 28.42 -15.39 -24.82
C VAL A 274 27.54 -16.35 -24.00
N LEU A 275 26.59 -17.06 -24.61
CA LEU A 275 25.74 -18.07 -23.97
C LEU A 275 26.58 -19.21 -23.39
N ALA A 276 27.60 -19.66 -24.11
CA ALA A 276 28.55 -20.67 -23.64
C ALA A 276 29.39 -20.17 -22.44
N ALA A 277 29.81 -18.90 -22.45
CA ALA A 277 30.52 -18.28 -21.33
C ALA A 277 29.60 -18.04 -20.12
N VAL A 278 28.32 -17.72 -20.32
CA VAL A 278 27.33 -17.62 -19.23
C VAL A 278 27.15 -18.97 -18.54
N LYS A 279 27.15 -20.08 -19.29
CA LYS A 279 27.10 -21.43 -18.67
C LYS A 279 28.29 -21.70 -17.76
N SER A 280 29.47 -21.11 -18.03
CA SER A 280 30.67 -21.31 -17.21
C SER A 280 30.80 -20.31 -16.04
N TYR A 281 30.13 -19.15 -16.10
CA TYR A 281 30.08 -18.16 -15.02
C TYR A 281 28.71 -18.16 -14.35
N GLN A 282 28.61 -18.65 -13.11
CA GLN A 282 27.43 -18.43 -12.27
C GLN A 282 27.27 -16.92 -12.01
N GLY A 283 26.35 -16.26 -12.73
CA GLY A 283 26.14 -14.81 -12.59
C GLY A 283 25.33 -14.18 -13.73
N MET A 284 25.22 -12.84 -13.69
CA MET A 284 24.56 -12.03 -14.72
C MET A 284 25.62 -11.28 -15.53
N LEU A 285 25.73 -11.60 -16.82
CA LEU A 285 26.55 -10.84 -17.76
C LEU A 285 25.69 -9.82 -18.49
N TYR A 286 26.16 -8.59 -18.64
CA TYR A 286 25.49 -7.56 -19.42
C TYR A 286 26.05 -7.56 -20.85
N ALA A 287 25.21 -7.85 -21.84
CA ALA A 287 25.62 -7.85 -23.24
C ALA A 287 25.73 -6.42 -23.78
N ASN A 288 26.89 -6.05 -24.32
CA ASN A 288 27.12 -4.73 -24.93
C ASN A 288 28.13 -4.82 -26.09
N VAL A 289 28.10 -3.84 -27.00
CA VAL A 289 29.02 -3.72 -28.15
C VAL A 289 29.59 -2.31 -28.24
N LEU A 290 30.79 -2.20 -28.82
CA LEU A 290 31.48 -0.92 -29.04
C LEU A 290 30.77 -0.04 -30.09
N SER A 291 30.08 -0.66 -31.06
CA SER A 291 29.34 0.03 -32.11
C SER A 291 28.07 -0.75 -32.45
N MET A 292 26.94 -0.05 -32.54
CA MET A 292 25.64 -0.64 -32.87
C MET A 292 25.30 -0.43 -34.35
N ASN A 293 24.70 -1.45 -34.97
CA ASN A 293 24.09 -1.37 -36.29
C ASN A 293 22.60 -1.72 -36.21
N LYS A 294 21.79 -0.73 -35.83
CA LYS A 294 20.34 -0.87 -35.62
C LYS A 294 19.62 -1.41 -36.85
N LEU A 295 19.97 -0.91 -38.05
CA LEU A 295 19.34 -1.33 -39.30
C LEU A 295 19.59 -2.82 -39.61
N ALA A 296 20.81 -3.30 -39.40
CA ALA A 296 21.13 -4.71 -39.56
C ALA A 296 20.39 -5.56 -38.51
N ALA A 297 20.36 -5.10 -37.25
CA ALA A 297 19.66 -5.77 -36.17
C ALA A 297 18.17 -5.95 -36.47
N ASP A 298 17.50 -4.87 -36.91
CA ASP A 298 16.09 -4.88 -37.33
C ASP A 298 15.86 -5.85 -38.51
N THR A 299 16.75 -5.81 -39.51
CA THR A 299 16.64 -6.66 -40.70
C THR A 299 16.70 -8.15 -40.34
N PHE A 300 17.67 -8.54 -39.51
CA PHE A 300 17.80 -9.92 -39.06
C PHE A 300 16.64 -10.35 -38.14
N TYR A 301 16.16 -9.45 -37.27
CA TYR A 301 14.99 -9.70 -36.45
C TYR A 301 13.74 -9.96 -37.30
N GLN A 302 13.47 -9.17 -38.34
CA GLN A 302 12.31 -9.38 -39.20
C GLN A 302 12.37 -10.73 -39.93
N GLN A 303 13.57 -11.15 -40.37
CA GLN A 303 13.77 -12.48 -40.94
C GLN A 303 13.44 -13.58 -39.92
N ALA A 304 13.97 -13.47 -38.69
CA ALA A 304 13.69 -14.42 -37.61
C ALA A 304 12.20 -14.49 -37.26
N ASN A 305 11.55 -13.34 -37.11
CA ASN A 305 10.13 -13.22 -36.77
C ASN A 305 9.23 -13.82 -37.86
N SER A 306 9.58 -13.64 -39.13
CA SER A 306 8.87 -14.27 -40.25
C SER A 306 8.95 -15.80 -40.17
N LEU A 307 10.16 -16.34 -39.94
CA LEU A 307 10.37 -17.79 -39.78
C LEU A 307 9.65 -18.35 -38.55
N PHE A 308 9.70 -17.63 -37.42
CA PHE A 308 9.01 -18.01 -36.19
C PHE A 308 7.49 -18.08 -36.39
N LYS A 309 6.89 -17.11 -37.08
CA LYS A 309 5.45 -17.11 -37.42
C LYS A 309 5.07 -18.25 -38.37
N GLN A 310 5.98 -18.67 -39.24
CA GLN A 310 5.79 -19.82 -40.12
C GLN A 310 5.98 -21.16 -39.39
N GLY A 311 6.55 -21.15 -38.18
CA GLY A 311 6.78 -22.35 -37.37
C GLY A 311 7.86 -23.28 -37.96
N VAL A 312 8.83 -22.72 -38.70
CA VAL A 312 9.82 -23.50 -39.44
C VAL A 312 11.25 -23.20 -38.99
N ASN A 313 12.05 -24.27 -38.85
CA ASN A 313 13.51 -24.27 -38.64
C ASN A 313 14.00 -23.45 -37.41
N PRO A 314 13.96 -24.03 -36.20
CA PRO A 314 14.40 -23.35 -34.98
C PRO A 314 15.86 -22.89 -35.01
N GLU A 315 16.76 -23.68 -35.61
CA GLU A 315 18.18 -23.34 -35.74
C GLU A 315 18.40 -22.08 -36.59
N LEU A 316 17.65 -21.95 -37.69
CA LEU A 316 17.73 -20.76 -38.53
C LEU A 316 17.15 -19.53 -37.81
N ILE A 317 16.07 -19.69 -37.04
CA ILE A 317 15.51 -18.60 -36.21
C ILE A 317 16.56 -18.13 -35.20
N GLU A 318 17.18 -19.06 -34.48
CA GLU A 318 18.26 -18.79 -33.51
C GLU A 318 19.44 -18.07 -34.18
N GLN A 319 19.90 -18.55 -35.32
CA GLN A 319 20.99 -17.93 -36.07
C GLN A 319 20.66 -16.47 -36.45
N LYS A 320 19.44 -16.20 -36.92
CA LYS A 320 19.02 -14.84 -37.28
C LYS A 320 18.90 -13.94 -36.06
N LEU A 321 18.39 -14.44 -34.94
CA LEU A 321 18.35 -13.70 -33.69
C LEU A 321 19.75 -13.41 -33.16
N SER A 322 20.67 -14.36 -33.29
CA SER A 322 22.08 -14.18 -32.94
C SER A 322 22.73 -13.07 -33.74
N LEU A 323 22.56 -13.06 -35.07
CA LEU A 323 23.04 -11.99 -35.92
C LEU A 323 22.42 -10.63 -35.57
N SER A 324 21.13 -10.61 -35.23
CA SER A 324 20.45 -9.40 -34.79
C SER A 324 21.09 -8.82 -33.52
N LEU A 325 21.33 -9.66 -32.52
CA LEU A 325 21.88 -9.27 -31.23
C LEU A 325 23.37 -8.95 -31.27
N ASN A 326 24.12 -9.57 -32.19
CA ASN A 326 25.50 -9.17 -32.45
C ASN A 326 25.58 -7.78 -33.10
N ALA A 327 24.61 -7.43 -33.93
CA ALA A 327 24.51 -6.10 -34.54
C ALA A 327 24.02 -5.03 -33.55
N ASP A 328 23.09 -5.38 -32.67
CA ASP A 328 22.61 -4.52 -31.58
C ASP A 328 22.13 -5.36 -30.37
N PRO A 329 22.96 -5.52 -29.33
CA PRO A 329 22.58 -6.23 -28.10
C PRO A 329 21.44 -5.55 -27.35
N GLN A 330 21.13 -4.28 -27.61
CA GLN A 330 20.00 -3.59 -26.99
C GLN A 330 18.67 -3.84 -27.73
N HIS A 331 18.68 -4.64 -28.80
CA HIS A 331 17.48 -4.95 -29.57
C HIS A 331 16.52 -5.88 -28.79
N THR A 332 15.66 -5.27 -27.98
CA THR A 332 14.77 -5.93 -27.01
C THR A 332 13.86 -7.01 -27.62
N GLN A 333 13.35 -6.79 -28.83
CA GLN A 333 12.45 -7.76 -29.47
C GLN A 333 13.18 -9.05 -29.86
N SER A 334 14.48 -8.97 -30.16
CA SER A 334 15.29 -10.17 -30.45
C SER A 334 15.48 -11.01 -29.21
N TRP A 335 15.77 -10.40 -28.06
CA TRP A 335 15.84 -11.11 -26.77
C TRP A 335 14.50 -11.76 -26.39
N LYS A 336 13.39 -11.04 -26.57
CA LYS A 336 12.04 -11.57 -26.32
C LYS A 336 11.74 -12.81 -27.17
N LEU A 337 12.05 -12.74 -28.47
CA LEU A 337 11.80 -13.86 -29.38
C LEU A 337 12.76 -15.03 -29.11
N LEU A 338 14.02 -14.75 -28.79
CA LEU A 338 15.02 -15.75 -28.44
C LEU A 338 14.64 -16.51 -27.18
N SER A 339 14.23 -15.80 -26.12
CA SER A 339 13.69 -16.43 -24.91
C SER A 339 12.49 -17.32 -25.22
N SER A 340 11.59 -16.86 -26.09
CA SER A 340 10.41 -17.64 -26.49
C SER A 340 10.77 -18.91 -27.26
N LEU A 341 11.77 -18.84 -28.16
CA LEU A 341 12.31 -19.98 -28.89
C LEU A 341 12.97 -20.97 -27.92
N PHE A 342 13.86 -20.51 -27.06
CA PHE A 342 14.59 -21.34 -26.11
C PHE A 342 13.70 -22.04 -25.09
N ARG A 343 12.57 -21.46 -24.67
CA ARG A 343 11.60 -22.21 -23.85
C ARG A 343 11.12 -23.51 -24.52
N ALA A 344 11.10 -23.57 -25.85
CA ALA A 344 10.68 -24.75 -26.60
C ALA A 344 11.83 -25.73 -26.88
N ILE A 345 13.06 -25.24 -27.04
CA ILE A 345 14.20 -26.05 -27.53
C ILE A 345 15.34 -26.22 -26.52
N ASN A 346 15.51 -25.30 -25.57
CA ASN A 346 16.61 -25.24 -24.61
C ASN A 346 16.25 -24.41 -23.35
N PRO A 347 15.58 -25.01 -22.35
CA PRO A 347 15.06 -24.30 -21.18
C PRO A 347 16.10 -23.50 -20.37
N ASP A 348 17.34 -24.00 -20.29
CA ASP A 348 18.40 -23.34 -19.51
C ASP A 348 18.79 -21.98 -20.12
N GLU A 349 18.89 -21.92 -21.45
CA GLU A 349 19.22 -20.68 -22.18
C GLU A 349 18.04 -19.71 -22.23
N ALA A 350 16.81 -20.22 -22.06
CA ALA A 350 15.61 -19.40 -22.02
C ALA A 350 15.62 -18.39 -20.86
N VAL A 351 16.13 -18.82 -19.69
CA VAL A 351 16.24 -17.97 -18.50
C VAL A 351 17.22 -16.83 -18.75
N TYR A 352 18.38 -17.14 -19.34
CA TYR A 352 19.36 -16.10 -19.67
C TYR A 352 18.81 -15.08 -20.66
N ALA A 353 18.22 -15.55 -21.77
CA ALA A 353 17.61 -14.65 -22.77
C ALA A 353 16.49 -13.81 -22.15
N ALA A 354 15.71 -14.36 -21.22
CA ALA A 354 14.68 -13.62 -20.49
C ALA A 354 15.28 -12.54 -19.57
N LYS A 355 16.40 -12.84 -18.88
CA LYS A 355 17.13 -11.87 -18.05
C LYS A 355 17.71 -10.73 -18.92
N GLN A 356 18.28 -11.03 -20.09
CA GLN A 356 18.73 -9.99 -21.03
C GLN A 356 17.55 -9.12 -21.52
N TYR A 357 16.42 -9.75 -21.87
CA TYR A 357 15.22 -9.00 -22.23
C TYR A 357 14.73 -8.11 -21.07
N PHE A 358 14.76 -8.61 -19.84
CA PHE A 358 14.42 -7.85 -18.64
C PHE A 358 15.28 -6.61 -18.50
N ILE A 359 16.60 -6.75 -18.64
CA ILE A 359 17.55 -5.63 -18.54
C ILE A 359 17.33 -4.62 -19.67
N HIS A 360 17.35 -5.05 -20.93
CA HIS A 360 17.28 -4.12 -22.06
C HIS A 360 15.91 -3.49 -22.27
N SER A 361 14.85 -4.04 -21.69
CA SER A 361 13.51 -3.45 -21.69
C SER A 361 13.16 -2.69 -20.42
N GLU A 362 14.15 -2.43 -19.55
CA GLU A 362 13.96 -1.69 -18.30
C GLU A 362 12.88 -2.32 -17.40
N ALA A 363 12.90 -3.65 -17.29
CA ALA A 363 11.95 -4.44 -16.52
C ALA A 363 10.48 -4.24 -16.95
N SER A 364 10.24 -4.09 -18.27
CA SER A 364 8.87 -4.02 -18.81
C SER A 364 8.00 -5.21 -18.35
N PHE A 365 6.68 -5.01 -18.23
CA PHE A 365 5.76 -6.09 -17.80
C PHE A 365 5.85 -7.33 -18.71
N SER A 366 6.03 -7.13 -20.02
CA SER A 366 6.27 -8.23 -20.97
C SER A 366 7.53 -9.02 -20.61
N ALA A 367 8.58 -8.37 -20.12
CA ALA A 367 9.80 -9.04 -19.69
C ALA A 367 9.65 -9.80 -18.38
N TRP A 368 8.87 -9.28 -17.43
CA TRP A 368 8.45 -10.04 -16.25
C TRP A 368 7.72 -11.33 -16.64
N VAL A 369 6.80 -11.26 -17.60
CA VAL A 369 6.06 -12.43 -18.11
C VAL A 369 7.00 -13.42 -18.79
N SER A 370 7.90 -12.95 -19.64
CA SER A 370 8.90 -13.81 -20.29
C SER A 370 9.81 -14.51 -19.26
N LEU A 371 10.24 -13.80 -18.21
CA LEU A 371 11.12 -14.32 -17.17
C LEU A 371 10.46 -15.45 -16.37
N PHE A 372 9.25 -15.28 -15.85
CA PHE A 372 8.64 -16.36 -15.07
C PHE A 372 8.35 -17.59 -15.92
N LYS A 373 7.91 -17.40 -17.17
CA LYS A 373 7.69 -18.52 -18.10
C LYS A 373 8.98 -19.26 -18.44
N ALA A 374 10.13 -18.57 -18.45
CA ALA A 374 11.42 -19.21 -18.64
C ALA A 374 11.90 -19.97 -17.39
N LEU A 375 11.52 -19.50 -16.20
CA LEU A 375 11.85 -20.12 -14.91
C LEU A 375 10.96 -21.32 -14.55
N GLU A 376 9.80 -21.51 -15.19
CA GLU A 376 8.89 -22.63 -14.89
C GLU A 376 9.56 -24.01 -14.85
N PRO A 377 10.47 -24.38 -15.77
CA PRO A 377 11.09 -25.70 -15.77
C PRO A 377 12.18 -25.88 -14.70
N SER A 378 12.98 -24.84 -14.45
CA SER A 378 14.19 -24.91 -13.61
C SER A 378 13.99 -24.39 -12.18
N SER A 379 13.10 -23.41 -12.00
CA SER A 379 12.84 -22.71 -10.74
C SER A 379 11.33 -22.44 -10.53
N PRO A 380 10.49 -23.49 -10.43
CA PRO A 380 9.03 -23.34 -10.40
C PRO A 380 8.51 -22.47 -9.25
N ALA A 381 9.14 -22.52 -8.07
CA ALA A 381 8.76 -21.68 -6.94
C ALA A 381 8.98 -20.18 -7.22
N GLN A 382 10.10 -19.84 -7.87
CA GLN A 382 10.39 -18.46 -8.27
C GLN A 382 9.44 -18.00 -9.38
N ALA A 383 9.18 -18.87 -10.37
CA ALA A 383 8.21 -18.59 -11.43
C ALA A 383 6.81 -18.30 -10.85
N GLN A 384 6.36 -19.11 -9.89
CA GLN A 384 5.07 -18.92 -9.21
C GLN A 384 5.03 -17.60 -8.42
N ALA A 385 6.10 -17.24 -7.70
CA ALA A 385 6.17 -15.98 -6.98
C ALA A 385 6.02 -14.77 -7.93
N ILE A 386 6.69 -14.81 -9.08
CA ILE A 386 6.57 -13.78 -10.11
C ILE A 386 5.16 -13.76 -10.70
N GLN A 387 4.59 -14.92 -11.00
CA GLN A 387 3.24 -15.02 -11.54
C GLN A 387 2.22 -14.38 -10.58
N ILE A 388 2.35 -14.63 -9.27
CA ILE A 388 1.50 -14.02 -8.23
C ILE A 388 1.66 -12.49 -8.22
N LEU A 389 2.90 -11.98 -8.24
CA LEU A 389 3.16 -10.54 -8.34
C LEU A 389 2.50 -9.92 -9.57
N MET A 390 2.60 -10.59 -10.72
CA MET A 390 2.00 -10.12 -11.96
C MET A 390 0.47 -10.15 -11.95
N ARG A 391 -0.16 -10.98 -11.09
CA ARG A 391 -1.62 -10.92 -10.87
C ARG A 391 -2.03 -9.63 -10.18
N TYR A 392 -1.25 -9.13 -9.23
CA TYR A 392 -1.51 -7.84 -8.57
C TYR A 392 -1.34 -6.68 -9.56
N VAL A 393 -0.28 -6.72 -10.36
CA VAL A 393 -0.03 -5.74 -11.43
C VAL A 393 -1.17 -5.71 -12.43
N ALA A 394 -1.67 -6.87 -12.88
CA ALA A 394 -2.76 -6.98 -13.84
C ALA A 394 -4.09 -6.34 -13.38
N GLN A 395 -4.25 -6.09 -12.08
CA GLN A 395 -5.41 -5.36 -11.53
C GLN A 395 -5.23 -3.84 -11.62
N SER A 396 -4.00 -3.37 -11.81
CA SER A 396 -3.60 -1.96 -11.65
C SER A 396 -3.10 -1.31 -12.94
N THR A 397 -2.85 -2.09 -14.00
CA THR A 397 -2.42 -1.59 -15.31
C THR A 397 -3.01 -2.42 -16.44
N GLU A 398 -3.12 -1.82 -17.62
CA GLU A 398 -3.42 -2.56 -18.83
C GLU A 398 -2.25 -3.45 -19.24
N LEU A 399 -2.55 -4.72 -19.52
CA LEU A 399 -1.63 -5.72 -20.06
C LEU A 399 -2.23 -6.27 -21.35
N THR A 400 -1.39 -6.77 -22.24
CA THR A 400 -1.79 -7.44 -23.47
C THR A 400 -2.55 -8.72 -23.17
N ALA A 401 -3.40 -9.15 -24.12
CA ALA A 401 -4.14 -10.41 -24.01
C ALA A 401 -3.22 -11.63 -23.81
N TRP A 402 -2.03 -11.61 -24.42
CA TRP A 402 -1.03 -12.67 -24.24
C TRP A 402 -0.50 -12.71 -22.80
N GLU A 403 -0.12 -11.56 -22.23
CA GLU A 403 0.39 -11.47 -20.85
C GLU A 403 -0.67 -11.94 -19.85
N ILE A 404 -1.92 -11.46 -19.99
CA ILE A 404 -3.03 -11.87 -19.12
C ILE A 404 -3.25 -13.38 -19.18
N LYS A 405 -3.18 -13.97 -20.38
CA LYS A 405 -3.29 -15.43 -20.56
C LYS A 405 -2.19 -16.16 -19.78
N GLN A 406 -0.93 -15.75 -19.93
CA GLN A 406 0.18 -16.38 -19.20
C GLN A 406 0.06 -16.25 -17.68
N ILE A 407 -0.42 -15.11 -17.18
CA ILE A 407 -0.55 -14.83 -15.73
C ILE A 407 -1.68 -15.67 -15.09
N LYS A 408 -2.77 -15.92 -15.83
CA LYS A 408 -3.91 -16.70 -15.35
C LYS A 408 -3.70 -18.21 -15.43
N GLY A 409 -2.86 -18.68 -16.36
CA GLY A 409 -2.67 -20.10 -16.67
C GLY A 409 -3.50 -20.50 -17.87
#